data_AF-A0A931QLJ0-F1
#
_entry.id   AF-A0A931QLJ0-F1
#
_cell.length_a   1.000
_cell.length_b   1.000
_cell.length_c   1.000
_cell.angle_alpha   90.00
_cell.angle_beta   90.00
_cell.angle_gamma   90.00
#
_symmetry.space_group_name_H-M   'P 1'
#
loop_
_entity.id
_entity.type
_entity.pdbx_description
1 polymer ?
#
loop_
_entity_poly.entity_id
_entity_poly.type
_entity_poly.pdbx_seq_one_letter_code
_entity_poly.pdbx_strand_id
1 'polypeptide(L)'
;MPSPSEQIHRSIVARTPLICAVTEGDERIETLMQDLAGRAFSKPVPLYRWTLSDGVTQGGKPVEGAPRDAEPALAWAAGRSEVAFYLFHDLHRRILSDIEIVRRLKDVYQRFRPTYSCLVFSSPTLHLPAELSTITLVVDMGLPGADELDALFTRTASPNKQLAPSLASLPADVKQQILAAAMGLSYPEAERAFRRALVGKNAIDASVPRTIFEEKQQFIKKSGIMEF
;
A
#
# COMPACT_ATOMS: atom_id res chain seq x y z
N MET A 1 -6.22 2.41 17.89
CA MET A 1 -6.94 1.62 16.86
C MET A 1 -6.00 0.53 16.33
N PRO A 2 -6.50 -0.64 15.90
CA PRO A 2 -5.65 -1.67 15.30
C PRO A 2 -4.95 -1.15 14.04
N SER A 3 -3.72 -1.61 13.79
CA SER A 3 -2.98 -1.19 12.58
C SER A 3 -3.69 -1.66 11.31
N PRO A 4 -3.47 -1.02 10.14
CA PRO A 4 -4.08 -1.46 8.89
C PRO A 4 -3.76 -2.93 8.55
N SER A 5 -2.52 -3.37 8.83
CA SER A 5 -2.09 -4.76 8.62
C SER A 5 -2.90 -5.73 9.49
N GLU A 6 -3.13 -5.36 10.75
CA GLU A 6 -3.93 -6.17 11.66
C GLU A 6 -5.41 -6.23 11.24
N GLN A 7 -5.97 -5.11 10.79
CA GLN A 7 -7.35 -5.06 10.28
C GLN A 7 -7.53 -5.97 9.06
N ILE A 8 -6.63 -5.89 8.08
CA ILE A 8 -6.66 -6.73 6.87
C ILE A 8 -6.52 -8.21 7.27
N HIS A 9 -5.53 -8.54 8.11
CA HIS A 9 -5.34 -9.92 8.59
C HIS A 9 -6.59 -10.45 9.30
N ARG A 10 -7.18 -9.67 10.21
CA ARG A 10 -8.42 -10.06 10.90
C ARG A 10 -9.58 -10.26 9.92
N SER A 11 -9.71 -9.43 8.89
CA SER A 11 -10.72 -9.57 7.84
C SER A 11 -10.60 -10.90 7.10
N ILE A 12 -9.37 -11.28 6.74
CA ILE A 12 -9.07 -12.55 6.05
C ILE A 12 -9.46 -13.73 6.95
N VAL A 13 -9.03 -13.73 8.21
CA VAL A 13 -9.35 -14.80 9.17
C VAL A 13 -10.86 -14.85 9.45
N ALA A 14 -11.53 -13.70 9.53
CA ALA A 14 -12.96 -13.56 9.71
C ALA A 14 -13.78 -13.83 8.43
N ARG A 15 -13.14 -14.24 7.33
CA ARG A 15 -13.80 -14.57 6.06
C ARG A 15 -14.61 -13.41 5.48
N THR A 16 -14.07 -12.20 5.63
CA THR A 16 -14.53 -10.98 4.96
C THR A 16 -13.51 -10.64 3.87
N PRO A 17 -13.68 -11.20 2.65
CA PRO A 17 -12.61 -11.25 1.66
C PRO A 17 -12.50 -9.99 0.82
N LEU A 18 -13.47 -9.08 0.85
CA LEU A 18 -13.48 -7.87 0.04
C LEU A 18 -13.10 -6.66 0.91
N ILE A 19 -12.02 -5.97 0.53
CA ILE A 19 -11.43 -4.89 1.33
C ILE A 19 -11.16 -3.69 0.42
N CYS A 20 -11.58 -2.50 0.85
CA CYS A 20 -11.21 -1.23 0.26
C CYS A 20 -10.10 -0.60 1.11
N ALA A 21 -8.89 -0.51 0.58
CA ALA A 21 -7.78 0.19 1.22
C ALA A 21 -7.78 1.66 0.78
N VAL A 22 -8.07 2.58 1.70
CA VAL A 22 -8.01 4.01 1.44
C VAL A 22 -6.57 4.48 1.61
N THR A 23 -5.91 4.85 0.50
CA THR A 23 -4.48 5.18 0.45
C THR A 23 -4.15 6.10 -0.73
N GLU A 24 -3.24 7.05 -0.53
CA GLU A 24 -2.79 7.99 -1.56
C GLU A 24 -1.71 7.41 -2.50
N GLY A 25 -1.16 6.24 -2.18
CA GLY A 25 -0.11 5.60 -2.97
C GLY A 25 -0.15 4.08 -2.90
N ASP A 26 0.36 3.46 -3.96
CA ASP A 26 0.31 2.02 -4.17
C ASP A 26 1.38 1.28 -3.35
N GLU A 27 2.59 1.83 -3.27
CA GLU A 27 3.76 1.14 -2.70
C GLU A 27 3.56 0.72 -1.24
N ARG A 28 2.85 1.54 -0.45
CA ARG A 28 2.57 1.21 0.96
C ARG A 28 1.65 0.00 1.09
N ILE A 29 0.54 -0.02 0.37
CA ILE A 29 -0.41 -1.15 0.43
C ILE A 29 0.20 -2.39 -0.24
N GLU A 30 0.99 -2.23 -1.31
CA GLU A 30 1.75 -3.33 -1.92
C GLU A 30 2.72 -3.96 -0.93
N THR A 31 3.55 -3.16 -0.25
CA THR A 31 4.50 -3.65 0.76
C THR A 31 3.77 -4.40 1.88
N LEU A 32 2.69 -3.82 2.40
CA LEU A 32 1.88 -4.42 3.45
C LEU A 32 1.28 -5.76 3.00
N MET A 33 0.73 -5.82 1.79
CA MET A 33 0.13 -7.03 1.25
C MET A 33 1.17 -8.11 0.94
N GLN A 34 2.38 -7.74 0.50
CA GLN A 34 3.51 -8.65 0.32
C GLN A 34 3.93 -9.26 1.66
N ASP A 35 4.07 -8.45 2.71
CA ASP A 35 4.39 -8.91 4.05
C ASP A 35 3.32 -9.85 4.60
N LEU A 36 2.04 -9.49 4.45
CA LEU A 36 0.92 -10.35 4.84
C LEU A 36 0.92 -11.67 4.05
N ALA A 37 1.12 -11.63 2.75
CA ALA A 37 1.19 -12.82 1.91
C ALA A 37 2.32 -13.77 2.35
N GLY A 38 3.44 -13.23 2.82
CA GLY A 38 4.58 -14.01 3.32
C GLY A 38 4.38 -14.59 4.73
N ARG A 39 3.57 -13.96 5.59
CA ARG A 39 3.54 -14.27 7.04
C ARG A 39 2.16 -14.56 7.66
N ALA A 40 1.07 -14.30 6.95
CA ALA A 40 -0.30 -14.45 7.50
C ALA A 40 -0.67 -15.91 7.78
N PHE A 41 0.00 -16.86 7.11
CA PHE A 41 -0.25 -18.29 7.26
C PHE A 41 1.06 -19.06 7.43
N SER A 42 0.93 -20.36 7.77
CA SER A 42 2.07 -21.27 7.89
C SER A 42 2.84 -21.50 6.59
N LYS A 43 2.24 -21.17 5.44
CA LYS A 43 2.89 -21.16 4.12
C LYS A 43 2.63 -19.81 3.44
N PRO A 44 3.60 -19.29 2.67
CA PRO A 44 3.37 -18.11 1.85
C PRO A 44 2.22 -18.31 0.88
N VAL A 45 1.41 -17.26 0.72
CA VAL A 45 0.26 -17.22 -0.20
C VAL A 45 0.64 -16.41 -1.43
N PRO A 46 0.26 -16.82 -2.65
CA PRO A 46 0.46 -16.00 -3.85
C PRO A 46 -0.21 -14.63 -3.73
N LEU A 47 0.52 -13.57 -4.07
CA LEU A 47 -0.03 -12.22 -4.23
C LEU A 47 -0.06 -11.86 -5.71
N TYR A 48 -1.25 -11.59 -6.21
CA TYR A 48 -1.50 -11.07 -7.56
C TYR A 48 -1.80 -9.59 -7.50
N ARG A 49 -1.17 -8.81 -8.37
CA ARG A 49 -1.42 -7.38 -8.54
C ARG A 49 -2.10 -7.15 -9.88
N TRP A 50 -3.13 -6.31 -9.90
CA TRP A 50 -3.76 -5.85 -11.13
C TRP A 50 -3.71 -4.33 -11.21
N THR A 51 -3.33 -3.82 -12.37
CA THR A 51 -3.50 -2.40 -12.76
C THR A 51 -4.07 -2.32 -14.17
N LEU A 52 -4.63 -1.15 -14.51
CA LEU A 52 -5.12 -0.90 -15.86
C LEU A 52 -4.01 -1.00 -16.92
N SER A 53 -2.77 -0.61 -16.58
CA SER A 53 -1.64 -0.62 -17.53
C SER A 53 -1.05 -2.01 -17.74
N ASP A 54 -0.89 -2.78 -16.66
CA ASP A 54 -0.09 -4.00 -16.67
C ASP A 54 -0.96 -5.25 -16.76
N GLY A 55 -2.26 -5.14 -16.47
CA GLY A 55 -3.12 -6.31 -16.24
C GLY A 55 -2.69 -7.06 -14.98
N VAL A 56 -2.93 -8.36 -14.94
CA VAL A 56 -2.55 -9.20 -13.79
C VAL A 56 -1.06 -9.55 -13.85
N THR A 57 -0.38 -9.29 -12.73
CA THR A 57 1.04 -9.59 -12.51
C THR A 57 1.25 -10.34 -11.20
N GLN A 58 2.33 -11.11 -11.11
CA GLN A 58 2.81 -11.78 -9.91
C GLN A 58 4.32 -11.59 -9.79
N GLY A 59 4.80 -11.04 -8.67
CA GLY A 59 6.23 -10.75 -8.49
C GLY A 59 6.81 -9.85 -9.59
N GLY A 60 6.02 -8.90 -10.09
CA GLY A 60 6.42 -7.97 -11.16
C GLY A 60 6.39 -8.54 -12.58
N LYS A 61 5.94 -9.79 -12.78
CA LYS A 61 5.85 -10.43 -14.09
C LYS A 61 4.39 -10.64 -14.51
N PRO A 62 4.03 -10.42 -15.79
CA PRO A 62 2.69 -10.75 -16.30
C PRO A 62 2.36 -12.22 -16.06
N VAL A 63 1.11 -12.48 -15.67
CA VAL A 63 0.61 -13.85 -15.52
C VAL A 63 0.05 -14.34 -16.85
N GLU A 64 0.60 -15.44 -17.36
CA GLU A 64 0.16 -16.02 -18.64
C GLU A 64 -1.32 -16.41 -18.60
N GLY A 65 -2.05 -16.04 -19.66
CA GLY A 65 -3.49 -16.29 -19.78
C GLY A 65 -4.38 -15.46 -18.84
N ALA A 66 -3.81 -14.57 -18.03
CA ALA A 66 -4.59 -13.66 -17.20
C ALA A 66 -5.10 -12.45 -18.02
N PRO A 67 -6.37 -12.05 -17.86
CA PRO A 67 -6.92 -10.91 -18.59
C PRO A 67 -6.29 -9.57 -18.20
N ARG A 68 -6.32 -8.61 -19.13
CA ARG A 68 -5.84 -7.24 -18.88
C ARG A 68 -6.96 -6.34 -18.36
N ASP A 69 -8.17 -6.49 -18.87
CA ASP A 69 -9.31 -5.68 -18.44
C ASP A 69 -9.80 -6.07 -17.04
N ALA A 70 -10.35 -5.10 -16.31
CA ALA A 70 -10.70 -5.23 -14.90
C ALA A 70 -11.75 -6.32 -14.64
N GLU A 71 -12.87 -6.30 -15.39
CA GLU A 71 -13.95 -7.27 -15.20
C GLU A 71 -13.47 -8.71 -15.43
N PRO A 72 -12.84 -9.06 -16.56
CA PRO A 72 -12.40 -10.43 -16.77
C PRO A 72 -11.24 -10.80 -15.83
N ALA A 73 -10.41 -9.86 -15.37
CA ALA A 73 -9.40 -10.14 -14.36
C ALA A 73 -10.02 -10.49 -13.00
N LEU A 74 -11.12 -9.85 -12.60
CA LEU A 74 -11.89 -10.22 -11.42
C LEU A 74 -12.55 -11.61 -11.58
N ALA A 75 -13.10 -11.91 -12.76
CA ALA A 75 -13.64 -13.23 -13.08
C ALA A 75 -12.56 -14.32 -13.03
N TRP A 76 -11.39 -14.02 -13.58
CA TRP A 76 -10.21 -14.88 -13.52
C TRP A 76 -9.80 -15.14 -12.08
N ALA A 77 -9.75 -14.11 -11.22
CA ALA A 77 -9.43 -14.27 -9.80
C ALA A 77 -10.43 -15.18 -9.08
N ALA A 78 -11.73 -14.98 -9.29
CA ALA A 78 -12.78 -15.83 -8.71
C ALA A 78 -12.73 -17.28 -9.22
N GLY A 79 -12.27 -17.50 -10.46
CA GLY A 79 -12.18 -18.83 -11.07
C GLY A 79 -11.07 -19.72 -10.49
N ARG A 80 -10.10 -19.16 -9.76
CA ARG A 80 -8.96 -19.92 -9.23
C ARG A 80 -9.37 -20.77 -8.02
N SER A 81 -8.77 -21.95 -7.91
CA SER A 81 -9.00 -22.90 -6.81
C SER A 81 -8.01 -22.73 -5.65
N GLU A 82 -6.85 -22.13 -5.91
CA GLU A 82 -5.86 -21.87 -4.87
C GLU A 82 -6.28 -20.73 -3.95
N VAL A 83 -5.79 -20.76 -2.71
CA VAL A 83 -5.86 -19.60 -1.82
C VAL A 83 -4.82 -18.58 -2.28
N ALA A 84 -5.27 -17.35 -2.56
CA ALA A 84 -4.42 -16.27 -3.03
C ALA A 84 -4.94 -14.91 -2.56
N PHE A 85 -4.03 -13.94 -2.50
CA PHE A 85 -4.35 -12.54 -2.27
C PHE A 85 -4.30 -11.78 -3.58
N TYR A 86 -5.22 -10.84 -3.75
CA TYR A 86 -5.36 -10.04 -4.95
C TYR A 86 -5.38 -8.56 -4.55
N LEU A 87 -4.55 -7.76 -5.20
CA LEU A 87 -4.47 -6.31 -5.02
C LEU A 87 -4.80 -5.63 -6.35
N PHE A 88 -5.95 -4.97 -6.41
CA PHE A 88 -6.43 -4.26 -7.60
C PHE A 88 -6.29 -2.75 -7.38
N HIS A 89 -5.41 -2.11 -8.13
CA HIS A 89 -5.27 -0.66 -8.07
C HIS A 89 -6.31 0.04 -8.93
N ASP A 90 -6.72 1.24 -8.51
CA ASP A 90 -7.58 2.14 -9.28
C ASP A 90 -8.98 1.61 -9.64
N LEU A 91 -9.43 0.53 -9.02
CA LEU A 91 -10.77 -0.05 -9.29
C LEU A 91 -11.90 0.90 -8.84
N HIS A 92 -11.60 1.83 -7.92
CA HIS A 92 -12.55 2.80 -7.37
C HIS A 92 -13.25 3.68 -8.42
N ARG A 93 -12.61 3.95 -9.57
CA ARG A 93 -13.29 4.68 -10.67
C ARG A 93 -14.31 3.80 -11.37
N ARG A 94 -13.96 2.53 -11.57
CA ARG A 94 -14.77 1.56 -12.30
C ARG A 94 -16.01 1.15 -11.51
N ILE A 95 -15.90 0.93 -10.20
CA ILE A 95 -17.05 0.56 -9.36
C ILE A 95 -18.16 1.62 -9.35
N LEU A 96 -17.86 2.88 -9.65
CA LEU A 96 -18.84 3.97 -9.69
C LEU A 96 -19.54 4.10 -11.04
N SER A 97 -18.92 3.60 -12.13
CA SER A 97 -19.42 3.77 -13.50
C SER A 97 -19.86 2.48 -14.17
N ASP A 98 -19.54 1.32 -13.60
CA ASP A 98 -19.62 0.03 -14.28
C ASP A 98 -20.31 -1.02 -13.39
N ILE A 99 -21.57 -1.33 -13.73
CA ILE A 99 -22.38 -2.29 -12.98
C ILE A 99 -21.86 -3.72 -13.09
N GLU A 100 -21.12 -4.05 -14.16
CA GLU A 100 -20.55 -5.39 -14.35
C GLU A 100 -19.42 -5.61 -13.35
N ILE A 101 -18.60 -4.59 -13.09
CA ILE A 101 -17.56 -4.61 -12.06
C ILE A 101 -18.18 -4.81 -10.68
N VAL A 102 -19.25 -4.07 -10.35
CA VAL A 102 -19.96 -4.21 -9.06
C VAL A 102 -20.51 -5.64 -8.91
N ARG A 103 -21.16 -6.17 -9.95
CA ARG A 103 -21.66 -7.55 -9.96
C ARG A 103 -20.53 -8.55 -9.77
N ARG A 104 -19.41 -8.35 -10.46
CA ARG A 104 -18.27 -9.26 -10.41
C ARG A 104 -17.58 -9.26 -9.05
N LEU A 105 -17.45 -8.11 -8.39
CA LEU A 105 -16.94 -8.03 -7.01
C LEU A 105 -17.82 -8.79 -6.02
N LYS A 106 -19.15 -8.76 -6.20
CA LYS A 106 -20.06 -9.57 -5.38
C LYS A 106 -19.87 -11.07 -5.64
N ASP A 107 -19.55 -11.47 -6.87
CA ASP A 107 -19.24 -12.87 -7.19
C ASP A 107 -17.92 -13.32 -6.57
N VAL A 108 -16.89 -12.47 -6.65
CA VAL A 108 -15.60 -12.66 -5.95
C VAL A 108 -15.84 -12.84 -4.45
N TYR A 109 -16.66 -11.97 -3.83
CA TYR A 109 -17.00 -12.09 -2.42
C TYR A 109 -17.61 -13.45 -2.07
N GLN A 110 -18.61 -13.91 -2.83
CA GLN A 110 -19.24 -15.22 -2.57
C GLN A 110 -18.26 -16.38 -2.73
N ARG A 111 -17.35 -16.28 -3.70
CA ARG A 111 -16.38 -17.32 -4.00
C ARG A 111 -15.23 -17.38 -2.99
N PHE A 112 -14.81 -16.24 -2.47
CA PHE A 112 -13.70 -16.14 -1.52
C PHE A 112 -14.14 -16.32 -0.07
N ARG A 113 -15.40 -16.04 0.28
CA ARG A 113 -15.95 -16.22 1.63
C ARG A 113 -15.68 -17.62 2.25
N PRO A 114 -15.84 -18.75 1.54
CA PRO A 114 -15.51 -20.07 2.10
C PRO A 114 -13.99 -20.37 2.13
N THR A 115 -13.15 -19.52 1.53
CA THR A 115 -11.69 -19.68 1.46
C THR A 115 -10.96 -18.60 2.27
N TYR A 116 -9.64 -18.68 2.35
CA TYR A 116 -8.81 -17.61 2.94
C TYR A 116 -8.29 -16.64 1.88
N SER A 117 -8.84 -16.68 0.66
CA SER A 117 -8.50 -15.71 -0.38
C SER A 117 -9.11 -14.36 -0.04
N CYS A 118 -8.45 -13.28 -0.45
CA CYS A 118 -9.00 -11.94 -0.32
C CYS A 118 -8.66 -11.07 -1.52
N LEU A 119 -9.57 -10.16 -1.84
CA LEU A 119 -9.35 -9.09 -2.78
C LEU A 119 -9.33 -7.76 -2.04
N VAL A 120 -8.19 -7.09 -2.12
CA VAL A 120 -8.01 -5.70 -1.71
C VAL A 120 -8.03 -4.84 -2.96
N PHE A 121 -8.79 -3.76 -2.96
CA PHE A 121 -8.63 -2.72 -3.98
C PHE A 121 -8.24 -1.39 -3.33
N SER A 122 -7.33 -0.67 -3.96
CA SER A 122 -6.87 0.64 -3.46
C SER A 122 -7.75 1.77 -4.01
N SER A 123 -7.93 2.79 -3.17
CA SER A 123 -8.61 4.02 -3.55
C SER A 123 -8.02 5.21 -2.80
N PRO A 124 -7.78 6.36 -3.46
CA PRO A 124 -7.38 7.59 -2.76
C PRO A 124 -8.53 8.20 -1.96
N THR A 125 -9.78 7.87 -2.28
CA THR A 125 -10.97 8.42 -1.60
C THR A 125 -12.02 7.34 -1.39
N LEU A 126 -12.78 7.43 -0.30
CA LEU A 126 -13.83 6.46 -0.01
C LEU A 126 -15.14 6.83 -0.74
N HIS A 127 -15.36 6.18 -1.88
CA HIS A 127 -16.64 6.22 -2.60
C HIS A 127 -17.05 4.80 -2.96
N LEU A 128 -18.00 4.23 -2.21
CA LEU A 128 -18.51 2.87 -2.44
C LEU A 128 -20.00 2.90 -2.78
N PRO A 129 -20.43 2.20 -3.86
CA PRO A 129 -21.84 1.94 -4.10
C PRO A 129 -22.49 1.19 -2.93
N ALA A 130 -23.79 1.43 -2.72
CA ALA A 130 -24.55 0.82 -1.62
C ALA A 130 -24.47 -0.71 -1.66
N GLU A 131 -24.43 -1.30 -2.85
CA GLU A 131 -24.35 -2.74 -3.10
C GLU A 131 -23.06 -3.38 -2.57
N LEU A 132 -21.97 -2.62 -2.45
CA LEU A 132 -20.68 -3.08 -1.95
C LEU A 132 -20.46 -2.70 -0.48
N SER A 133 -21.15 -1.67 0.00
CA SER A 133 -20.97 -1.12 1.36
C SER A 133 -21.14 -2.16 2.48
N THR A 134 -22.09 -3.09 2.34
CA THR A 134 -22.39 -4.09 3.39
C THR A 134 -21.46 -5.31 3.38
N ILE A 135 -20.67 -5.49 2.31
CA ILE A 135 -19.82 -6.67 2.11
C ILE A 135 -18.33 -6.34 2.04
N THR A 136 -17.98 -5.04 2.06
CA THR A 136 -16.62 -4.55 1.93
C THR A 136 -16.14 -3.99 3.26
N LEU A 137 -15.01 -4.49 3.77
CA LEU A 137 -14.32 -3.83 4.87
C LEU A 137 -13.57 -2.61 4.33
N VAL A 138 -13.77 -1.45 4.95
CA VAL A 138 -12.96 -0.27 4.65
C VAL A 138 -11.80 -0.21 5.63
N VAL A 139 -10.58 -0.12 5.11
CA VAL A 139 -9.35 0.07 5.89
C VAL A 139 -8.74 1.40 5.49
N ASP A 140 -8.78 2.36 6.40
CA ASP A 140 -8.04 3.61 6.26
C ASP A 140 -6.58 3.36 6.61
N MET A 141 -5.69 3.61 5.65
CA MET A 141 -4.26 3.45 5.86
C MET A 141 -3.68 4.60 6.69
N GLY A 142 -4.31 5.78 6.67
CA GLY A 142 -3.87 6.97 7.40
C GLY A 142 -2.42 7.36 7.10
N LEU A 143 -1.77 8.05 8.05
CA LEU A 143 -0.35 8.38 7.97
C LEU A 143 0.52 7.18 8.40
N PRO A 144 1.75 7.05 7.85
CA PRO A 144 2.68 6.01 8.28
C PRO A 144 3.11 6.20 9.74
N GLY A 145 3.22 5.09 10.47
CA GLY A 145 3.82 5.07 11.80
C GLY A 145 5.35 5.21 11.78
N ALA A 146 5.97 5.36 12.95
CA ALA A 146 7.44 5.49 13.06
C ALA A 146 8.18 4.29 12.46
N ASP A 147 7.70 3.06 12.68
CA ASP A 147 8.30 1.85 12.14
C ASP A 147 8.19 1.78 10.61
N GLU A 148 7.06 2.23 10.04
CA GLU A 148 6.87 2.31 8.60
C GLU A 148 7.78 3.37 7.97
N LEU A 149 7.93 4.54 8.62
CA LEU A 149 8.84 5.59 8.20
C LEU A 149 10.30 5.14 8.26
N ASP A 150 10.67 4.37 9.28
CA ASP A 150 12.01 3.80 9.40
C ASP A 150 12.30 2.83 8.26
N ALA A 151 11.40 1.86 8.04
CA ALA A 151 11.52 0.92 6.94
C ALA A 151 11.59 1.64 5.58
N LEU A 152 10.77 2.68 5.38
CA LEU A 152 10.78 3.50 4.18
C LEU A 152 12.09 4.26 4.00
N PHE A 153 12.63 4.86 5.07
CA PHE A 153 13.92 5.56 5.03
C PHE A 153 15.06 4.60 4.67
N THR A 154 15.14 3.45 5.36
CA THR A 154 16.13 2.40 5.07
C THR A 154 16.00 1.93 3.63
N ARG A 155 14.78 1.65 3.14
CA ARG A 155 14.55 1.23 1.75
C ARG A 155 14.96 2.30 0.74
N THR A 156 14.73 3.57 1.05
CA THR A 156 15.10 4.70 0.18
C THR A 156 16.62 4.90 0.11
N ALA A 157 17.34 4.68 1.23
CA ALA A 157 18.79 4.81 1.30
C ALA A 157 19.56 3.61 0.72
N SER A 158 19.00 2.40 0.85
CA SER A 158 19.68 1.14 0.50
C SER A 158 20.21 1.03 -0.94
N PRO A 159 19.55 1.59 -1.99
CA PRO A 159 20.07 1.54 -3.35
C PRO A 159 21.39 2.30 -3.55
N ASN A 160 21.67 3.32 -2.73
CA ASN A 160 22.92 4.07 -2.81
C ASN A 160 23.99 3.41 -1.93
N LYS A 161 24.87 2.62 -2.57
CA LYS A 161 25.97 1.91 -1.90
C LYS A 161 26.91 2.81 -1.10
N GLN A 162 27.04 4.09 -1.46
CA GLN A 162 27.89 5.03 -0.72
C GLN A 162 27.31 5.36 0.66
N LEU A 163 25.98 5.32 0.81
CA LEU A 163 25.30 5.57 2.08
C LEU A 163 25.35 4.37 3.03
N ALA A 164 25.60 3.15 2.53
CA ALA A 164 25.53 1.91 3.31
C ALA A 164 26.36 1.93 4.61
N PRO A 165 27.63 2.43 4.64
CA PRO A 165 28.39 2.54 5.88
C PRO A 165 27.70 3.44 6.90
N SER A 166 27.23 4.63 6.49
CA SER A 166 26.56 5.59 7.37
C SER A 166 25.17 5.16 7.81
N LEU A 167 24.47 4.36 7.00
CA LEU A 167 23.16 3.79 7.36
C LEU A 167 23.32 2.70 8.42
N ALA A 168 24.36 1.86 8.31
CA ALA A 168 24.65 0.79 9.27
C ALA A 168 25.12 1.32 10.63
N SER A 169 25.84 2.45 10.65
CA SER A 169 26.34 3.09 11.87
C SER A 169 25.55 4.34 12.26
N LEU A 170 24.31 4.48 11.78
CA LEU A 170 23.49 5.68 12.01
C LEU A 170 23.20 5.86 13.51
N PRO A 171 23.62 6.98 14.12
CA PRO A 171 23.35 7.25 15.53
C PRO A 171 21.83 7.29 15.81
N ALA A 172 21.42 6.76 16.96
CA ALA A 172 20.00 6.63 17.32
C ALA A 172 19.30 8.00 17.43
N ASP A 173 20.00 9.03 17.89
CA ASP A 173 19.53 10.41 17.98
C ASP A 173 19.30 11.02 16.58
N VAL A 174 20.23 10.83 15.65
CA VAL A 174 20.08 11.29 14.25
C VAL A 174 18.92 10.56 13.59
N LYS A 175 18.81 9.25 13.80
CA LYS A 175 17.69 8.44 13.31
C LYS A 175 16.35 8.97 13.84
N GLN A 176 16.25 9.24 15.14
CA GLN A 176 15.04 9.82 15.74
C GLN A 176 14.70 11.19 15.15
N GLN A 177 15.68 12.04 14.87
CA GLN A 177 15.46 13.33 14.21
C GLN A 177 14.93 13.18 12.78
N ILE A 178 15.46 12.22 12.02
CA ILE A 178 14.98 11.91 10.66
C ILE A 178 13.52 11.48 10.70
N LEU A 179 13.17 10.54 11.58
CA LEU A 179 11.80 10.05 11.72
C LEU A 179 10.87 11.16 12.20
N ALA A 180 11.27 11.94 13.22
CA ALA A 180 10.50 13.06 13.73
C ALA A 180 10.24 14.14 12.66
N ALA A 181 11.21 14.40 11.78
CA ALA A 181 11.04 15.34 10.68
C ALA A 181 10.00 14.85 9.64
N ALA A 182 9.92 13.53 9.41
CA ALA A 182 8.97 12.93 8.47
C ALA A 182 7.59 12.64 9.09
N MET A 183 7.47 12.57 10.42
CA MET A 183 6.19 12.39 11.10
C MET A 183 5.15 13.42 10.63
N GLY A 184 3.94 12.97 10.32
CA GLY A 184 2.86 13.83 9.84
C GLY A 184 2.81 14.00 8.31
N LEU A 185 3.77 13.45 7.58
CA LEU A 185 3.72 13.34 6.11
C LEU A 185 2.95 12.10 5.69
N SER A 186 2.24 12.15 4.57
CA SER A 186 1.72 10.93 3.95
C SER A 186 2.86 10.07 3.38
N TYR A 187 2.59 8.80 3.07
CA TYR A 187 3.65 7.88 2.64
C TYR A 187 4.41 8.35 1.38
N PRO A 188 3.72 8.78 0.29
CA PRO A 188 4.41 9.33 -0.88
C PRO A 188 5.19 10.62 -0.58
N GLU A 189 4.69 11.44 0.35
CA GLU A 189 5.35 12.68 0.76
C GLU A 189 6.64 12.41 1.53
N ALA A 190 6.59 11.49 2.50
CA ALA A 190 7.75 11.05 3.27
C ALA A 190 8.81 10.43 2.34
N GLU A 191 8.39 9.58 1.42
CA GLU A 191 9.29 8.98 0.43
C GLU A 191 9.98 10.05 -0.42
N ARG A 192 9.21 11.02 -0.93
CA ARG A 192 9.78 12.14 -1.69
C ARG A 192 10.78 12.93 -0.85
N ALA A 193 10.46 13.20 0.41
CA ALA A 193 11.33 13.94 1.32
C ALA A 193 12.64 13.20 1.59
N PHE A 194 12.58 11.89 1.84
CA PHE A 194 13.77 11.05 2.00
C PHE A 194 14.60 10.99 0.73
N ARG A 195 13.99 10.75 -0.43
CA ARG A 195 14.69 10.76 -1.72
C ARG A 195 15.44 12.07 -1.90
N ARG A 196 14.77 13.21 -1.69
CA ARG A 196 15.35 14.55 -1.83
C ARG A 196 16.52 14.77 -0.87
N ALA A 197 16.37 14.39 0.40
CA ALA A 197 17.41 14.57 1.41
C ALA A 197 18.67 13.73 1.15
N LEU A 198 18.54 12.63 0.39
CA LEU A 198 19.64 11.73 0.07
C LEU A 198 20.29 11.98 -1.30
N VAL A 199 19.73 12.86 -2.14
CA VAL A 199 20.30 13.18 -3.46
C VAL A 199 21.70 13.76 -3.30
N GLY A 200 22.67 13.17 -4.00
CA GLY A 200 24.06 13.66 -4.02
C GLY A 200 24.83 13.49 -2.70
N LYS A 201 24.28 12.73 -1.74
CA LYS A 201 24.92 12.44 -0.46
C LYS A 201 25.76 11.16 -0.54
N ASN A 202 26.95 11.23 0.07
CA ASN A 202 27.84 10.08 0.28
C ASN A 202 27.75 9.54 1.72
N ALA A 203 27.10 10.26 2.63
CA ALA A 203 26.83 9.84 4.01
C ALA A 203 25.54 10.48 4.54
N ILE A 204 24.88 9.81 5.49
CA ILE A 204 23.77 10.37 6.25
C ILE A 204 24.34 11.26 7.35
N ASP A 205 24.15 12.58 7.18
CA ASP A 205 24.67 13.62 8.07
C ASP A 205 23.54 14.44 8.70
N ALA A 206 23.88 15.40 9.57
CA ALA A 206 22.92 16.25 10.26
C ALA A 206 22.08 17.17 9.34
N SER A 207 22.40 17.27 8.05
CA SER A 207 21.58 18.04 7.09
C SER A 207 20.39 17.25 6.54
N VAL A 208 20.39 15.91 6.69
CA VAL A 208 19.29 15.05 6.24
C VAL A 208 17.98 15.38 6.96
N PRO A 209 17.91 15.40 8.32
CA PRO A 209 16.69 15.83 9.03
C PRO A 209 16.21 17.22 8.63
N ARG A 210 17.15 18.16 8.44
CA ARG A 210 16.83 19.55 8.05
C ARG A 210 16.14 19.61 6.69
N THR A 211 16.65 18.86 5.70
CA THR A 211 16.07 18.83 4.36
C THR A 211 14.66 18.22 4.37
N ILE A 212 14.44 17.18 5.18
CA ILE A 212 13.11 16.56 5.36
C ILE A 212 12.13 17.56 5.99
N PHE A 213 12.57 18.30 7.00
CA PHE A 213 11.75 19.33 7.63
C PHE A 213 11.39 20.47 6.67
N GLU A 214 12.34 20.91 5.84
CA GLU A 214 12.10 21.91 4.79
C GLU A 214 11.07 21.41 3.76
N GLU A 215 11.13 20.13 3.37
CA GLU A 215 10.10 19.51 2.51
C GLU A 215 8.73 19.51 3.17
N LYS A 216 8.65 19.13 4.44
CA LYS A 216 7.40 19.14 5.20
C LYS A 216 6.76 20.52 5.22
N GLN A 217 7.55 21.58 5.42
CA GLN A 217 7.04 22.95 5.34
C GLN A 217 6.49 23.31 3.95
N GLN A 218 7.11 22.82 2.88
CA GLN A 218 6.62 23.04 1.51
C GLN A 218 5.29 22.33 1.26
N PHE A 219 5.07 21.15 1.84
CA PHE A 219 3.79 20.44 1.76
C PHE A 219 2.68 21.18 2.51
N ILE A 220 2.94 21.61 3.75
CA ILE A 220 1.98 22.39 4.55
C ILE A 220 1.56 23.67 3.82
N LYS A 221 2.50 24.34 3.14
CA LYS A 221 2.20 25.51 2.30
C LYS A 221 1.31 25.18 1.09
N LYS A 222 1.48 24.00 0.49
CA LYS A 222 0.68 23.54 -0.66
C LYS A 222 -0.71 23.06 -0.28
N SER A 223 -0.87 22.44 0.90
CA SER A 223 -2.14 21.92 1.37
C SER A 223 -3.09 23.02 1.89
N GLY A 224 -2.64 24.28 1.95
CA GLY A 224 -3.44 25.41 2.41
C GLY A 224 -3.68 25.42 3.93
N ILE A 225 -3.04 24.53 4.68
CA ILE A 225 -3.13 24.44 6.15
C ILE A 225 -2.08 25.40 6.74
N MET A 226 -2.26 26.71 6.50
CA MET A 226 -1.67 27.76 7.32
C MET A 226 -2.82 28.51 7.98
N GLU A 227 -3.31 27.96 9.10
CA GLU A 227 -3.73 28.83 10.20
C GLU A 227 -2.59 28.85 11.22
N PHE A 228 -2.28 30.05 11.66
CA PHE A 228 -1.11 30.46 12.46
C PHE A 228 -1.02 29.78 13.82
#